data_AF-A0A377DRK3-F1
#
_entry.id   AF-A0A377DRK3-F1
#
_cell.length_a   1.000
_cell.length_b   1.000
_cell.length_c   1.000
_cell.angle_alpha   90.00
_cell.angle_beta   90.00
_cell.angle_gamma   90.00
#
_symmetry.space_group_name_H-M   'P 1'
#
loop_
_entity.id
_entity.type
_entity.pdbx_description
1 polymer ?
#
loop_
_entity_poly.entity_id
_entity_poly.type
_entity_poly.pdbx_seq_one_letter_code
_entity_poly.pdbx_strand_id
1 'polypeptide(L)'
;MVKPNQKELSALVNRELTQPDDVRKAAQEIVNSGKAKRVVVSLGPQGALGVDSENCIQVVPPPVKSQSTVGAGDSMVGAMTLKLAENASLEEMVRFGVAAGSAATLNQGTRLCSHDDTQKIYAYLSR
;
A
#
# COMPACT_ATOMS: atom_id res chain seq x y z
N MET A 1 -7.15 3.58 -9.61
CA MET A 1 -6.24 3.57 -8.45
C MET A 1 -4.83 3.43 -8.99
N VAL A 2 -3.85 4.11 -8.40
CA VAL A 2 -2.43 3.90 -8.71
C VAL A 2 -1.66 3.56 -7.43
N LYS A 3 -0.66 2.69 -7.52
CA LYS A 3 0.18 2.30 -6.37
C LYS A 3 1.68 2.53 -6.62
N PRO A 4 2.17 3.77 -6.62
CA PRO A 4 3.61 4.00 -6.69
C PRO A 4 4.31 3.51 -5.42
N ASN A 5 5.58 3.14 -5.50
CA ASN A 5 6.50 3.19 -4.37
C ASN A 5 7.09 4.60 -4.21
N GLN A 6 7.90 4.85 -3.17
CA GLN A 6 8.47 6.18 -2.92
C GLN A 6 9.31 6.73 -4.09
N LYS A 7 10.11 5.87 -4.75
CA LYS A 7 10.94 6.28 -5.91
C LYS A 7 10.09 6.58 -7.14
N GLU A 8 9.09 5.74 -7.41
CA GLU A 8 8.14 5.94 -8.50
C GLU A 8 7.32 7.22 -8.31
N LEU A 9 6.90 7.52 -7.08
CA LEU A 9 6.17 8.75 -6.76
C LEU A 9 7.07 9.98 -6.98
N SER A 10 8.29 9.97 -6.46
CA SER A 10 9.27 11.04 -6.65
C SER A 10 9.53 11.32 -8.13
N ALA A 11 9.71 10.27 -8.94
CA ALA A 11 9.85 10.40 -10.39
C ALA A 11 8.58 10.97 -11.05
N LEU A 12 7.40 10.54 -10.62
CA LEU A 12 6.12 11.00 -11.16
C LEU A 12 5.84 12.49 -10.89
N VAL A 13 6.24 12.99 -9.72
CA VAL A 13 6.09 14.43 -9.37
C VAL A 13 7.33 15.27 -9.71
N ASN A 14 8.35 14.64 -10.30
CA ASN A 14 9.61 15.27 -10.74
C ASN A 14 10.30 16.10 -9.63
N ARG A 15 10.30 15.59 -8.40
CA ARG A 15 10.99 16.19 -7.25
C ARG A 15 11.35 15.15 -6.19
N GLU A 16 12.42 15.43 -5.45
CA GLU A 16 12.81 14.66 -4.27
C GLU A 16 11.74 14.77 -3.17
N LEU A 17 11.51 13.68 -2.42
CA LEU A 17 10.59 13.63 -1.29
C LEU A 17 11.40 13.43 0.00
N THR A 18 11.85 14.53 0.60
CA THR A 18 12.82 14.51 1.71
C THR A 18 12.19 14.84 3.06
N GLN A 19 11.07 15.57 3.05
CA GLN A 19 10.37 15.95 4.27
C GLN A 19 9.37 14.86 4.66
N PRO A 20 9.08 14.69 5.96
CA PRO A 20 8.15 13.68 6.46
C PRO A 20 6.78 13.67 5.77
N ASP A 21 6.35 14.83 5.28
CA ASP A 21 5.02 15.05 4.73
C ASP A 21 4.99 15.10 3.18
N ASP A 22 6.15 15.02 2.53
CA ASP A 22 6.25 15.18 1.06
C ASP A 22 5.49 14.08 0.32
N VAL A 23 5.57 12.85 0.82
CA VAL A 23 4.86 11.70 0.25
C VAL A 23 3.35 11.92 0.27
N ARG A 24 2.80 12.41 1.38
CA ARG A 24 1.37 12.72 1.52
C ARG A 24 0.97 13.83 0.57
N LYS A 25 1.71 14.94 0.54
CA LYS A 25 1.43 16.08 -0.34
C LYS A 25 1.49 15.70 -1.81
N ALA A 26 2.50 14.92 -2.22
CA ALA A 26 2.63 14.43 -3.59
C ALA A 26 1.49 13.48 -3.99
N ALA A 27 1.07 12.57 -3.11
CA ALA A 27 -0.09 11.72 -3.36
C ALA A 27 -1.39 12.54 -3.49
N GLN A 28 -1.60 13.52 -2.60
CA GLN A 28 -2.76 14.40 -2.64
C GLN A 28 -2.77 15.28 -3.90
N GLU A 29 -1.63 15.77 -4.37
CA GLU A 29 -1.51 16.55 -5.61
C GLU A 29 -2.04 15.76 -6.83
N ILE A 30 -1.71 14.47 -6.90
CA ILE A 30 -2.19 13.58 -7.98
C ILE A 30 -3.71 13.40 -7.90
N VAL A 31 -4.26 13.27 -6.69
CA VAL A 31 -5.72 13.18 -6.49
C VAL A 31 -6.41 14.50 -6.86
N ASN A 32 -5.91 15.62 -6.35
CA ASN A 32 -6.49 16.95 -6.54
C ASN A 32 -6.43 17.41 -8.01
N SER A 33 -5.43 16.95 -8.77
CA SER A 33 -5.34 17.19 -10.22
C SER A 33 -6.28 16.31 -11.06
N GLY A 34 -7.03 15.40 -10.44
CA GLY A 34 -7.96 14.49 -11.13
C GLY A 34 -7.29 13.34 -11.88
N LYS A 35 -5.96 13.22 -11.83
CA LYS A 35 -5.20 12.15 -12.52
C LYS A 35 -5.52 10.75 -12.00
N ALA A 36 -5.81 10.64 -10.70
CA ALA A 36 -6.26 9.39 -10.10
C ALA A 36 -7.23 9.66 -8.94
N LYS A 37 -8.28 8.84 -8.82
CA LYS A 37 -9.24 8.95 -7.69
C LYS A 37 -8.65 8.48 -6.34
N ARG A 38 -7.68 7.57 -6.38
CA ARG A 38 -7.02 6.98 -5.21
C ARG A 38 -5.56 6.72 -5.53
N VAL A 39 -4.68 7.15 -4.63
CA VAL A 39 -3.23 6.93 -4.70
C VAL A 39 -2.81 6.19 -3.44
N VAL A 40 -2.14 5.05 -3.59
CA VAL A 40 -1.60 4.28 -2.46
C VAL A 40 -0.10 4.18 -2.60
N VAL A 41 0.64 4.92 -1.79
CA VAL A 41 2.10 4.93 -1.83
C VAL A 41 2.63 3.81 -0.93
N SER A 42 3.28 2.80 -1.50
CA SER A 42 3.91 1.75 -0.69
C SER A 42 5.27 2.21 -0.12
N LEU A 43 5.45 2.03 1.18
CA LEU A 43 6.58 2.51 1.99
C LEU A 43 7.46 1.36 2.52
N GLY A 44 7.34 0.16 1.94
CA GLY A 44 8.13 -1.01 2.35
C GLY A 44 7.81 -1.43 3.79
N PRO A 45 8.79 -1.51 4.71
CA PRO A 45 8.56 -1.86 6.12
C PRO A 45 7.59 -0.92 6.86
N GLN A 46 7.45 0.33 6.38
CA GLN A 46 6.49 1.30 6.93
C GLN A 46 5.06 1.11 6.40
N GLY A 47 4.83 0.09 5.58
CA GLY A 47 3.52 -0.26 5.03
C GLY A 47 3.11 0.60 3.85
N ALA A 48 2.00 1.32 3.96
CA ALA A 48 1.48 2.16 2.88
C ALA A 48 0.71 3.39 3.37
N LEU A 49 0.74 4.46 2.56
CA LEU A 49 -0.08 5.65 2.71
C LEU A 49 -1.10 5.71 1.58
N GLY A 50 -2.39 5.59 1.90
CA GLY A 50 -3.49 5.75 0.95
C GLY A 50 -4.14 7.12 1.06
N VAL A 51 -4.44 7.73 -0.08
CA VAL A 51 -5.08 9.04 -0.19
C VAL A 51 -6.21 8.99 -1.23
N ASP A 52 -7.35 9.57 -0.89
CA ASP A 52 -8.41 9.94 -1.82
C ASP A 52 -8.81 11.42 -1.66
N SER A 53 -9.97 11.83 -2.19
CA SER A 53 -10.39 13.24 -2.15
C SER A 53 -10.74 13.74 -0.75
N GLU A 54 -11.00 12.84 0.19
CA GLU A 54 -11.54 13.15 1.52
C GLU A 54 -10.67 12.60 2.65
N ASN A 55 -10.00 11.48 2.41
CA ASN A 55 -9.34 10.69 3.42
C ASN A 55 -7.85 10.49 3.12
N CYS A 56 -7.08 10.40 4.19
CA CYS A 56 -5.67 10.02 4.18
C CYS A 56 -5.45 9.01 5.30
N ILE A 57 -4.94 7.83 4.96
CA ILE A 57 -4.67 6.76 5.92
C ILE A 57 -3.27 6.20 5.73
N GLN A 58 -2.55 6.02 6.84
CA GLN A 58 -1.31 5.26 6.86
C GLN A 58 -1.54 3.95 7.60
N VAL A 59 -1.11 2.85 7.00
CA VAL A 59 -1.17 1.51 7.60
C VAL A 59 0.24 0.95 7.69
N VAL A 60 0.66 0.58 8.89
CA VAL A 60 1.96 -0.04 9.17
C VAL A 60 1.74 -1.52 9.44
N PRO A 61 2.50 -2.44 8.82
CA PRO A 61 2.35 -3.87 9.06
C PRO A 61 2.80 -4.27 10.48
N PRO A 62 2.38 -5.45 10.97
CA PRO A 62 2.91 -6.00 12.21
C PRO A 62 4.44 -6.14 12.15
N PRO A 63 5.14 -6.06 13.30
CA PRO A 63 6.59 -6.24 13.36
C PRO A 63 6.97 -7.71 13.15
N VAL A 64 7.10 -8.13 11.90
CA VAL A 64 7.56 -9.46 11.49
C VAL A 64 8.80 -9.37 10.60
N LYS A 65 9.72 -10.33 10.77
CA LYS A 65 10.96 -10.38 10.00
C LYS A 65 10.67 -10.82 8.56
N SER A 66 10.94 -9.93 7.61
CA SER A 66 10.88 -10.21 6.17
C SER A 66 11.92 -11.27 5.77
N GLN A 67 11.51 -12.25 4.97
CA GLN A 67 12.36 -13.27 4.36
C GLN A 67 12.74 -12.90 2.93
N SER A 68 11.78 -12.41 2.14
CA SER A 68 11.98 -11.91 0.76
C SER A 68 11.07 -10.71 0.54
N THR A 69 11.42 -9.79 -0.35
CA THR A 69 10.51 -8.67 -0.73
C THR A 69 9.90 -8.84 -2.11
N VAL A 70 10.30 -9.89 -2.83
CA VAL A 70 9.83 -10.18 -4.19
C VAL A 70 8.34 -10.53 -4.14
N GLY A 71 7.56 -9.92 -5.04
CA GLY A 71 6.11 -10.18 -5.14
C GLY A 71 5.23 -9.42 -4.13
N ALA A 72 5.81 -8.66 -3.19
CA ALA A 72 5.05 -7.85 -2.23
C ALA A 72 4.22 -6.76 -2.91
N GLY A 73 4.77 -6.13 -3.96
CA GLY A 73 4.08 -5.11 -4.75
C GLY A 73 2.85 -5.67 -5.46
N ASP A 74 3.01 -6.78 -6.19
CA ASP A 74 1.93 -7.42 -6.94
C ASP A 74 0.85 -7.99 -6.01
N SER A 75 1.26 -8.60 -4.89
CA SER A 75 0.32 -9.10 -3.87
C SER A 75 -0.51 -7.96 -3.28
N MET A 76 0.12 -6.82 -2.97
CA MET A 76 -0.59 -5.62 -2.50
C MET A 76 -1.57 -5.09 -3.55
N VAL A 77 -1.15 -4.97 -4.81
CA VAL A 77 -2.04 -4.48 -5.90
C VAL A 77 -3.22 -5.44 -6.12
N GLY A 78 -2.99 -6.75 -6.13
CA GLY A 78 -4.05 -7.75 -6.28
C GLY A 78 -5.08 -7.67 -5.15
N ALA A 79 -4.62 -7.59 -3.90
CA ALA A 79 -5.48 -7.44 -2.74
C ALA A 79 -6.32 -6.15 -2.76
N MET A 80 -5.70 -5.02 -3.10
CA MET A 80 -6.43 -3.75 -3.24
C MET A 80 -7.42 -3.76 -4.40
N THR A 81 -7.09 -4.46 -5.49
CA THR A 81 -7.99 -4.61 -6.64
C THR A 81 -9.24 -5.40 -6.26
N LEU A 82 -9.10 -6.46 -5.47
CA LEU A 82 -10.24 -7.20 -4.91
C LEU A 82 -11.13 -6.29 -4.05
N LYS A 83 -10.52 -5.55 -3.11
CA LYS A 83 -11.27 -4.63 -2.24
C LYS A 83 -11.96 -3.50 -3.00
N LEU A 84 -11.33 -3.02 -4.07
CA LEU A 84 -11.93 -2.05 -4.97
C LEU A 84 -13.15 -2.64 -5.71
N ALA A 85 -13.08 -3.90 -6.16
CA ALA A 85 -14.20 -4.59 -6.80
C ALA A 85 -15.36 -4.84 -5.83
N GLU A 86 -15.08 -4.98 -4.54
CA GLU A 86 -16.06 -5.12 -3.46
C GLU A 86 -16.65 -3.77 -2.98
N ASN A 87 -16.27 -2.64 -3.60
CA ASN A 87 -16.62 -1.29 -3.14
C ASN A 87 -16.22 -0.99 -1.69
N ALA A 88 -15.15 -1.60 -1.20
CA ALA A 88 -14.64 -1.37 0.14
C ALA A 88 -14.15 0.08 0.33
N SER A 89 -14.09 0.51 1.59
CA SER A 89 -13.53 1.81 1.96
C SER A 89 -12.04 1.92 1.61
N LEU A 90 -11.50 3.14 1.55
CA LEU A 90 -10.06 3.38 1.38
C LEU A 90 -9.27 2.66 2.49
N GLU A 91 -9.76 2.72 3.72
CA GLU A 91 -9.13 2.10 4.88
C GLU A 91 -9.03 0.58 4.75
N GLU A 92 -10.14 -0.10 4.45
CA GLU A 92 -10.15 -1.55 4.26
C GLU A 92 -9.25 -1.97 3.08
N MET A 93 -9.29 -1.20 2.00
CA MET A 93 -8.46 -1.45 0.82
C MET A 93 -6.97 -1.38 1.17
N VAL A 94 -6.52 -0.31 1.85
CA VAL A 94 -5.11 -0.14 2.22
C VAL A 94 -4.68 -1.18 3.25
N ARG A 95 -5.52 -1.46 4.27
CA ARG A 95 -5.24 -2.50 5.28
C ARG A 95 -5.06 -3.87 4.64
N PHE A 96 -5.95 -4.25 3.72
CA PHE A 96 -5.87 -5.55 3.04
C PHE A 96 -4.67 -5.60 2.06
N GLY A 97 -4.37 -4.49 1.39
CA GLY A 97 -3.18 -4.34 0.56
C GLY A 97 -1.87 -4.52 1.34
N VAL A 98 -1.75 -3.88 2.51
CA VAL A 98 -0.59 -4.05 3.40
C VAL A 98 -0.53 -5.48 3.92
N ALA A 99 -1.66 -6.07 4.30
CA ALA A 99 -1.71 -7.45 4.77
C ALA A 99 -1.17 -8.43 3.72
N ALA A 100 -1.63 -8.35 2.47
CA ALA A 100 -1.16 -9.23 1.40
C ALA A 100 0.31 -8.95 1.02
N GLY A 101 0.70 -7.68 0.92
CA GLY A 101 2.08 -7.29 0.64
C GLY A 101 3.05 -7.84 1.69
N SER A 102 2.72 -7.71 2.98
CA SER A 102 3.51 -8.24 4.08
C SER A 102 3.44 -9.77 4.19
N ALA A 103 2.31 -10.40 3.88
CA ALA A 103 2.21 -11.86 3.83
C ALA A 103 3.16 -12.45 2.78
N ALA A 104 3.30 -11.80 1.61
CA ALA A 104 4.27 -12.22 0.60
C ALA A 104 5.70 -12.18 1.14
N THR A 105 6.04 -11.22 2.02
CA THR A 105 7.40 -11.11 2.52
C THR A 105 7.81 -12.17 3.53
N LEU A 106 6.85 -12.92 4.08
CA LEU A 106 7.10 -14.05 4.97
C LEU A 106 7.63 -15.27 4.21
N ASN A 107 7.43 -15.33 2.89
CA ASN A 107 7.83 -16.45 2.07
C ASN A 107 9.26 -16.29 1.52
N GLN A 108 9.91 -17.41 1.22
CA GLN A 108 11.21 -17.42 0.55
C GLN A 108 11.08 -17.34 -0.97
N GLY A 109 12.06 -16.73 -1.62
CA GLY A 109 12.14 -16.62 -3.07
C GLY A 109 11.07 -15.72 -3.66
N THR A 110 10.35 -16.21 -4.67
CA THR A 110 9.37 -15.47 -5.48
C THR A 110 7.92 -15.80 -5.16
N ARG A 111 7.67 -16.52 -4.06
CA ARG A 111 6.31 -16.87 -3.63
C ARG A 111 5.54 -15.62 -3.23
N LEU A 112 4.32 -15.49 -3.74
CA LEU A 112 3.40 -14.40 -3.43
C LEU A 112 2.74 -14.59 -2.06
N CYS A 113 1.75 -13.75 -1.74
CA CYS A 113 0.96 -13.90 -0.52
C CYS A 113 0.18 -15.23 -0.47
N SER A 114 0.08 -15.81 0.72
CA SER A 114 -0.89 -16.88 1.01
C SER A 114 -2.20 -16.26 1.48
N HIS A 115 -3.32 -16.96 1.27
CA HIS A 115 -4.62 -16.51 1.80
C HIS A 115 -4.58 -16.40 3.33
N ASP A 116 -4.09 -17.44 4.00
CA ASP A 116 -4.15 -17.53 5.47
C ASP A 116 -3.30 -16.48 6.17
N ASP A 117 -2.11 -16.17 5.65
CA ASP A 117 -1.26 -15.14 6.25
C ASP A 117 -1.80 -13.74 5.95
N THR A 118 -2.36 -13.52 4.76
CA THR A 118 -3.07 -12.28 4.43
C THR A 118 -4.21 -12.05 5.41
N GLN A 119 -5.05 -13.05 5.67
CA GLN A 119 -6.18 -12.93 6.59
C GLN A 119 -5.73 -12.69 8.03
N LYS A 120 -4.70 -13.40 8.52
CA LYS A 120 -4.14 -13.20 9.87
C LYS A 120 -3.64 -11.77 10.06
N ILE A 121 -2.88 -11.24 9.10
CA ILE A 121 -2.35 -9.87 9.17
C ILE A 121 -3.49 -8.86 9.06
N TYR A 122 -4.45 -9.08 8.16
CA TYR A 122 -5.60 -8.18 8.02
C TYR A 122 -6.45 -8.12 9.29
N ALA A 123 -6.67 -9.25 9.96
CA ALA A 123 -7.38 -9.31 11.23
C ALA A 123 -6.61 -8.59 12.36
N TYR A 124 -5.28 -8.57 12.32
CA TYR A 124 -4.47 -7.76 13.24
C TYR A 124 -4.63 -6.26 12.96
N LEU A 125 -4.60 -5.86 11.68
CA LEU A 125 -4.71 -4.47 11.25
C LEU A 125 -6.13 -3.88 11.37
N SER A 126 -7.13 -4.73 11.58
CA SER A 126 -8.55 -4.35 11.63
C SER A 126 -9.14 -4.30 13.04
N ARG A 127 -8.30 -4.44 14.06
CA ARG A 127 -8.65 -4.21 15.47
C ARG A 127 -8.52 -2.72 15.81
#